data_AF-A0A949CNG1-F1
#
_entry.id   AF-A0A949CNG1-F1
#
_cell.length_a   1.000
_cell.length_b   1.000
_cell.length_c   1.000
_cell.angle_alpha   90.00
_cell.angle_beta   90.00
_cell.angle_gamma   90.00
#
_symmetry.space_group_name_H-M   'P 1'
#
loop_
_entity.id
_entity.type
_entity.pdbx_description
1 polymer ?
#
loop_
_entity_poly.entity_id
_entity_poly.type
_entity_poly.pdbx_seq_one_letter_code
_entity_poly.pdbx_strand_id
1 'polypeptide(L)'
;MAQLAIRNDKCDLDFLSLGALVHRLDPGIIPFRKARSFDIHVSGGEYNVAANLADCFGLKTGIATAMVNYGIGELVQARVKEMGVRTFYKHFEHDGVRGPNIATVYSDRGLGVRPPVVFYNRSNEAGGLLKPGDFDWKTIFGAGTKWFHSGGIFAALSSTTS
;
A
#
# COMPACT_ATOMS: atom_id res chain seq x y z
N MET A 1 9.32 -22.67 -19.83
CA MET A 1 9.09 -21.72 -18.71
C MET A 1 10.29 -20.80 -18.64
N ALA A 2 10.09 -19.48 -18.58
CA ALA A 2 11.21 -18.57 -18.34
C ALA A 2 11.81 -18.86 -16.96
N GLN A 3 13.12 -19.10 -16.88
CA GLN A 3 13.80 -19.32 -15.62
C GLN A 3 14.00 -17.95 -14.94
N LEU A 4 13.34 -17.75 -13.80
CA LEU A 4 13.51 -16.54 -13.00
C LEU A 4 14.88 -16.58 -12.32
N ALA A 5 15.82 -15.78 -12.83
CA ALA A 5 17.15 -15.62 -12.24
C ALA A 5 17.06 -14.66 -11.05
N ILE A 6 16.84 -15.22 -9.85
CA ILE A 6 16.87 -14.45 -8.60
C ILE A 6 18.32 -14.35 -8.12
N ARG A 7 18.71 -13.16 -7.66
CA ARG A 7 20.01 -12.90 -7.08
C ARG A 7 20.23 -13.74 -5.80
N ASN A 8 21.40 -14.36 -5.72
CA ASN A 8 21.81 -15.21 -4.58
C ASN A 8 22.86 -14.55 -3.68
N ASP A 9 23.35 -13.37 -4.05
CA ASP A 9 24.28 -12.61 -3.23
C ASP A 9 23.56 -11.91 -2.06
N LYS A 10 24.34 -11.46 -1.06
CA LYS A 10 23.79 -10.83 0.14
C LYS A 10 23.21 -9.46 -0.21
N CYS A 11 21.90 -9.34 -0.09
CA CYS A 11 21.13 -8.09 -0.25
C CYS A 11 20.58 -7.64 1.10
N ASP A 12 20.34 -6.34 1.27
CA ASP A 12 19.67 -5.79 2.45
C ASP A 12 18.17 -6.11 2.46
N LEU A 13 17.52 -6.02 1.29
CA LEU A 13 16.11 -6.38 1.10
C LEU A 13 15.96 -7.64 0.24
N ASP A 14 15.12 -8.56 0.70
CA ASP A 14 14.63 -9.69 -0.09
C ASP A 14 13.56 -9.23 -1.09
N PHE A 15 12.76 -8.22 -0.72
CA PHE A 15 11.66 -7.72 -1.55
C PHE A 15 11.43 -6.23 -1.31
N LEU A 16 11.25 -5.46 -2.37
CA LEU A 16 10.84 -4.07 -2.32
C LEU A 16 9.60 -3.87 -3.21
N SER A 17 8.52 -3.34 -2.65
CA SER A 17 7.39 -2.88 -3.45
C SER A 17 7.39 -1.37 -3.66
N LEU A 18 6.83 -0.94 -4.80
CA LEU A 18 6.41 0.43 -5.06
C LEU A 18 4.91 0.42 -5.32
N GLY A 19 4.15 1.21 -4.56
CA GLY A 19 2.69 1.22 -4.72
C GLY A 19 2.00 2.23 -3.82
N ALA A 20 0.67 2.23 -3.85
CA ALA A 20 -0.16 3.07 -3.00
C ALA A 20 -0.76 2.28 -1.83
N LEU A 21 -0.86 2.93 -0.68
CA LEU A 21 -1.55 2.42 0.50
C LEU A 21 -2.98 2.95 0.58
N VAL A 22 -3.86 2.14 1.14
CA VAL A 22 -5.25 2.49 1.41
C VAL A 22 -5.62 2.11 2.84
N HIS A 23 -6.64 2.76 3.38
CA HIS A 23 -7.37 2.23 4.52
C HIS A 23 -8.75 1.75 4.07
N ARG A 24 -9.17 0.57 4.54
CA ARG A 24 -10.42 -0.09 4.18
C ARG A 24 -11.39 -0.02 5.34
N LEU A 25 -12.60 0.45 5.07
CA LEU A 25 -13.74 0.41 5.99
C LEU A 25 -14.59 -0.82 5.65
N ASP A 26 -14.70 -1.73 6.61
CA ASP A 26 -15.36 -3.03 6.46
C ASP A 26 -16.51 -3.16 7.47
N PRO A 27 -17.78 -3.15 7.04
CA PRO A 27 -18.94 -3.38 7.91
C PRO A 27 -19.19 -4.87 8.22
N GLY A 28 -18.30 -5.76 7.79
CA GLY A 28 -18.47 -7.20 7.87
C GLY A 28 -19.53 -7.70 6.88
N ILE A 29 -20.36 -8.64 7.34
CA ILE A 29 -21.45 -9.21 6.52
C ILE A 29 -22.68 -8.28 6.42
N ILE A 30 -22.69 -7.16 7.16
CA ILE A 30 -23.79 -6.21 7.17
C ILE A 30 -23.66 -5.26 5.97
N PRO A 31 -24.65 -5.18 5.06
CA PRO A 31 -24.57 -4.27 3.93
C PRO A 31 -24.45 -2.80 4.36
N PHE A 32 -23.70 -2.00 3.61
CA PHE A 32 -23.42 -0.58 3.92
C PHE A 32 -24.65 0.22 4.37
N ARG A 33 -25.79 0.08 3.68
CA ARG A 33 -27.03 0.81 3.99
C ARG A 33 -27.63 0.52 5.38
N LYS A 34 -27.16 -0.52 6.06
CA LYS A 34 -27.59 -0.93 7.41
C LYS A 34 -26.45 -0.89 8.44
N ALA A 35 -25.21 -0.74 7.99
CA ALA A 35 -24.05 -0.71 8.87
C ALA A 35 -24.09 0.50 9.81
N ARG A 36 -23.67 0.31 11.06
CA ARG A 36 -23.51 1.37 12.07
C ARG A 36 -22.09 1.44 12.63
N SER A 37 -21.22 0.53 12.20
CA SER A 37 -19.84 0.40 12.61
C SER A 37 -19.04 -0.17 11.45
N PHE A 38 -17.74 0.14 11.44
CA PHE A 38 -16.79 -0.36 10.46
C PHE A 38 -15.51 -0.78 11.18
N ASP A 39 -14.98 -1.93 10.81
CA ASP A 39 -13.60 -2.30 11.11
C ASP A 39 -12.68 -1.59 10.10
N ILE A 40 -11.49 -1.19 10.58
CA ILE A 40 -10.49 -0.52 9.76
C ILE A 40 -9.34 -1.46 9.48
N HIS A 41 -9.00 -1.62 8.20
CA HIS A 41 -7.83 -2.37 7.77
C HIS A 41 -6.92 -1.50 6.92
N VAL A 42 -5.62 -1.77 6.95
CA VAL A 42 -4.65 -1.13 6.04
C VAL A 42 -4.30 -2.13 4.96
N SER A 43 -4.26 -1.66 3.71
CA SER A 43 -4.03 -2.53 2.56
C SER A 43 -3.37 -1.78 1.41
N GLY A 44 -3.06 -2.49 0.34
CA GLY A 44 -2.52 -1.97 -0.91
C GLY A 44 -2.09 -3.15 -1.78
N GLY A 45 -2.22 -3.03 -3.10
CA GLY A 45 -1.95 -4.15 -4.01
C GLY A 45 -0.51 -4.67 -3.83
N GLU A 46 0.44 -3.76 -3.88
CA GLU A 46 1.87 -4.04 -3.77
C GLU A 46 2.33 -4.14 -2.31
N TYR A 47 1.63 -3.45 -1.39
CA TYR A 47 1.88 -3.54 0.06
C TYR A 47 1.56 -4.93 0.61
N ASN A 48 0.41 -5.50 0.25
CA ASN A 48 -0.01 -6.80 0.79
C ASN A 48 1.02 -7.90 0.47
N VAL A 49 1.74 -7.80 -0.66
CA VAL A 49 2.82 -8.73 -0.99
C VAL A 49 4.00 -8.55 -0.04
N ALA A 50 4.49 -7.32 0.16
CA ALA A 50 5.57 -7.04 1.10
C ALA A 50 5.22 -7.41 2.55
N ALA A 51 3.99 -7.11 2.98
CA ALA A 51 3.51 -7.37 4.33
C ALA A 51 3.47 -8.87 4.64
N ASN A 52 2.87 -9.68 3.76
CA ASN A 52 2.80 -11.12 3.98
C ASN A 52 4.17 -11.81 3.84
N LEU A 53 5.04 -11.33 2.95
CA LEU A 53 6.42 -11.84 2.86
C LEU A 53 7.22 -11.55 4.13
N ALA A 54 7.01 -10.40 4.79
CA ALA A 54 7.63 -10.10 6.07
C ALA A 54 7.02 -10.92 7.21
N ASP A 55 5.71 -10.81 7.42
CA ASP A 55 5.03 -11.38 8.60
C ASP A 55 4.97 -12.91 8.56
N CYS A 56 4.56 -13.50 7.43
CA CYS A 56 4.37 -14.96 7.35
C CYS A 56 5.67 -15.72 7.09
N PHE A 57 6.65 -15.11 6.41
CA PHE A 57 7.85 -15.80 5.93
C PHE A 57 9.16 -15.24 6.52
N GLY A 58 9.10 -14.20 7.35
CA GLY A 58 10.27 -13.63 8.03
C GLY A 58 11.27 -12.95 7.08
N LEU A 59 10.86 -12.61 5.86
CA LEU A 59 11.75 -11.98 4.87
C LEU A 59 11.93 -10.50 5.14
N LYS A 60 13.07 -9.94 4.74
CA LYS A 60 13.33 -8.51 4.86
C LYS A 60 12.67 -7.78 3.71
N THR A 61 11.53 -7.16 3.96
CA THR A 61 10.77 -6.45 2.93
C THR A 61 10.75 -4.95 3.15
N GLY A 62 10.53 -4.22 2.05
CA GLY A 62 10.31 -2.78 2.10
C GLY A 62 9.18 -2.33 1.17
N ILE A 63 8.67 -1.13 1.44
CA ILE A 63 7.71 -0.44 0.58
C ILE A 63 8.12 1.02 0.36
N ALA A 64 8.22 1.41 -0.92
CA ALA A 64 8.28 2.80 -1.37
C ALA A 64 6.86 3.29 -1.68
N THR A 65 6.38 4.29 -0.96
CA THR A 65 4.99 4.74 -1.07
C THR A 65 4.81 6.18 -0.58
N ALA A 66 3.62 6.73 -0.79
CA ALA A 66 3.23 8.04 -0.30
C ALA A 66 2.67 7.94 1.13
N MET A 67 2.90 8.98 1.92
CA MET A 67 2.28 9.15 3.24
C MET A 67 1.74 10.56 3.39
N VAL A 68 0.68 10.71 4.18
CA VAL A 68 0.04 12.01 4.44
C VAL A 68 0.15 12.34 5.93
N ASN A 69 0.47 13.59 6.23
CA ASN A 69 0.68 14.06 7.61
C ASN A 69 -0.65 14.43 8.28
N TYR A 70 -1.33 13.42 8.83
CA TYR A 70 -2.60 13.50 9.55
C TYR A 70 -2.93 12.17 10.27
N GLY A 71 -3.98 12.13 11.09
CA GLY A 71 -4.30 10.96 11.93
C GLY A 71 -4.54 9.64 11.17
N ILE A 72 -5.11 9.67 9.96
CA ILE A 72 -5.25 8.44 9.15
C ILE A 72 -3.87 7.95 8.65
N GLY A 73 -2.96 8.87 8.33
CA GLY A 73 -1.60 8.55 7.93
C GLY A 73 -0.81 7.93 9.07
N GLU A 74 -0.99 8.43 10.29
CA GLU A 74 -0.44 7.82 11.51
C GLU A 74 -0.97 6.40 11.71
N LEU A 75 -2.28 6.18 11.56
CA LEU A 75 -2.89 4.85 11.62
C LEU A 75 -2.26 3.91 10.59
N VAL A 76 -2.10 4.37 9.35
CA VAL A 76 -1.53 3.56 8.26
C VAL A 76 -0.07 3.20 8.57
N GLN A 77 0.74 4.17 9.00
CA GLN A 77 2.13 3.93 9.38
C GLN A 77 2.25 2.90 10.51
N ALA A 78 1.39 2.99 11.52
CA ALA A 78 1.39 2.05 12.63
C ALA A 78 1.15 0.61 12.16
N ARG A 79 0.18 0.39 11.25
CA ARG A 79 -0.11 -0.94 10.70
C ARG A 79 0.97 -1.46 9.76
N VAL A 80 1.58 -0.59 8.97
CA VAL A 80 2.73 -0.99 8.13
C VAL A 80 3.90 -1.46 8.99
N LYS A 81 4.18 -0.73 10.09
CA LYS A 81 5.21 -1.09 11.06
C LYS A 81 4.89 -2.39 11.80
N GLU A 82 3.63 -2.62 12.15
CA GLU A 82 3.16 -3.86 12.79
C GLU A 82 3.49 -5.10 11.94
N MET A 83 3.38 -4.98 10.61
CA MET A 83 3.72 -6.06 9.67
C MET A 83 5.25 -6.23 9.43
N GLY A 84 6.10 -5.49 10.14
CA GLY A 84 7.56 -5.60 10.00
C GLY A 84 8.14 -5.08 8.67
N VAL A 85 7.36 -4.33 7.89
CA VAL A 85 7.80 -3.81 6.57
C VAL A 85 8.63 -2.55 6.75
N ARG A 86 9.83 -2.49 6.16
CA ARG A 86 10.63 -1.24 6.13
C ARG A 86 9.97 -0.22 5.21
N THR A 87 9.94 1.04 5.61
CA THR A 87 9.20 2.08 4.89
C THR A 87 10.12 3.11 4.25
N PHE A 88 9.77 3.51 3.03
CA PHE A 88 10.37 4.64 2.32
C PHE A 88 9.23 5.56 1.91
N TYR A 89 8.99 6.60 2.71
CA TYR A 89 7.83 7.47 2.53
C TYR A 89 8.18 8.75 1.79
N LYS A 90 7.36 9.09 0.80
CA LYS A 90 7.19 10.46 0.34
C LYS A 90 6.06 11.10 1.13
N HIS A 91 6.38 12.05 2.01
CA HIS A 91 5.38 12.76 2.80
C HIS A 91 4.72 13.88 2.00
N PHE A 92 3.41 14.03 2.20
CA PHE A 92 2.56 15.10 1.72
C PHE A 92 1.82 15.75 2.89
N GLU A 93 1.68 17.08 2.86
CA GLU A 93 0.89 17.83 3.84
C GLU A 93 -0.59 17.81 3.47
N HIS A 94 -1.48 17.66 4.46
CA HIS A 94 -2.92 17.76 4.28
C HIS A 94 -3.41 19.15 4.70
N ASP A 95 -4.23 19.82 3.88
CA ASP A 95 -4.71 21.19 4.16
C ASP A 95 -5.90 21.26 5.15
N GLY A 96 -6.33 20.09 5.64
CA GLY A 96 -7.47 19.90 6.54
C GLY A 96 -8.82 19.75 5.84
N VAL A 97 -8.90 19.90 4.52
CA VAL A 97 -10.17 19.93 3.78
C VAL A 97 -10.15 19.12 2.47
N ARG A 98 -9.14 19.32 1.63
CA ARG A 98 -9.11 18.88 0.22
C ARG A 98 -8.17 17.71 -0.05
N GLY A 99 -7.14 17.52 0.77
CA GLY A 99 -6.16 16.45 0.59
C GLY A 99 -4.72 16.94 0.38
N PRO A 100 -3.86 16.10 -0.20
CA PRO A 100 -4.15 14.74 -0.67
C PRO A 100 -4.47 13.77 0.48
N ASN A 101 -5.31 12.77 0.23
CA ASN A 101 -5.71 11.77 1.22
C ASN A 101 -4.94 10.46 1.05
N ILE A 102 -4.88 9.64 2.10
CA ILE A 102 -4.72 8.19 1.91
C ILE A 102 -6.07 7.67 1.42
N ALA A 103 -6.08 6.93 0.31
CA ALA A 103 -7.34 6.50 -0.28
C ALA A 103 -8.16 5.63 0.70
N THR A 104 -9.46 5.88 0.72
CA THR A 104 -10.42 5.08 1.48
C THR A 104 -11.06 4.06 0.55
N VAL A 105 -11.01 2.79 0.95
CA VAL A 105 -11.75 1.71 0.28
C VAL A 105 -12.93 1.33 1.15
N TYR A 106 -14.11 1.26 0.57
CA TYR A 106 -15.27 0.69 1.22
C TYR A 106 -15.43 -0.72 0.68
N SER A 107 -15.37 -1.72 1.56
CA SER A 107 -15.58 -3.12 1.17
C SER A 107 -16.41 -3.84 2.19
N ASP A 108 -17.61 -4.30 1.83
CA ASP A 108 -18.35 -5.25 2.65
C ASP A 108 -17.97 -6.70 2.33
N ARG A 109 -18.38 -7.63 3.19
CA ARG A 109 -18.18 -9.06 3.00
C ARG A 109 -19.44 -9.71 2.46
N GLY A 110 -19.31 -10.45 1.36
CA GLY A 110 -20.38 -11.29 0.83
C GLY A 110 -20.86 -12.33 1.85
N LEU A 111 -22.09 -12.79 1.68
CA LEU A 111 -22.67 -13.86 2.49
C LEU A 111 -23.69 -14.65 1.66
N GLY A 112 -23.53 -15.98 1.61
CA GLY A 112 -24.33 -16.84 0.75
C GLY A 112 -24.17 -16.47 -0.73
N VAL A 113 -25.28 -16.23 -1.43
CA VAL A 113 -25.28 -15.86 -2.85
C VAL A 113 -24.96 -14.38 -3.11
N ARG A 114 -24.86 -13.54 -2.07
CA ARG A 114 -24.57 -12.12 -2.23
C ARG A 114 -23.05 -11.90 -2.34
N PRO A 115 -22.55 -11.36 -3.46
CA PRO A 115 -21.13 -11.02 -3.57
C PRO A 115 -20.77 -9.83 -2.66
N PRO A 116 -19.47 -9.66 -2.33
CA PRO A 116 -18.99 -8.45 -1.69
C PRO A 116 -19.19 -7.24 -2.62
N VAL A 117 -19.43 -6.07 -2.03
CA VAL A 117 -19.46 -4.79 -2.75
C VAL A 117 -18.24 -3.98 -2.35
N VAL A 118 -17.50 -3.50 -3.36
CA VAL A 118 -16.29 -2.69 -3.17
C VAL A 118 -16.40 -1.41 -3.99
N PHE A 119 -16.11 -0.27 -3.38
CA PHE A 119 -15.96 1.01 -4.08
C PHE A 119 -14.86 1.85 -3.46
N TYR A 120 -14.30 2.75 -4.27
CA TYR A 120 -13.08 3.48 -3.95
C TYR A 120 -13.36 4.97 -3.80
N ASN A 121 -12.93 5.57 -2.70
CA ASN A 121 -12.72 7.00 -2.61
C ASN A 121 -11.20 7.26 -2.66
N ARG A 122 -10.71 7.40 -3.89
CA ARG A 122 -9.28 7.50 -4.21
C ARG A 122 -8.91 8.73 -5.04
N SER A 123 -9.86 9.64 -5.24
CA SER A 123 -9.59 10.91 -5.91
C SER A 123 -8.65 11.75 -5.05
N ASN A 124 -7.67 12.42 -5.68
CA ASN A 124 -6.64 13.19 -4.99
C ASN A 124 -5.92 12.37 -3.88
N GLU A 125 -5.63 11.09 -4.15
CA GLU A 125 -4.86 10.26 -3.23
C GLU A 125 -3.36 10.54 -3.33
N ALA A 126 -2.65 10.49 -2.22
CA ALA A 126 -1.21 10.77 -2.17
C ALA A 126 -0.39 9.80 -3.03
N GLY A 127 -0.82 8.54 -3.14
CA GLY A 127 -0.18 7.55 -4.01
C GLY A 127 -0.21 7.94 -5.48
N GLY A 128 -1.28 8.62 -5.92
CA GLY A 128 -1.42 9.12 -7.29
C GLY A 128 -0.65 10.42 -7.56
N LEU A 129 -0.08 11.05 -6.52
CA LEU A 129 0.78 12.23 -6.66
C LEU A 129 2.27 11.89 -6.71
N LEU A 130 2.62 10.61 -6.55
CA LEU A 130 3.99 10.14 -6.71
C LEU A 130 4.48 10.36 -8.13
N LYS A 131 5.76 10.69 -8.25
CA LYS A 131 6.43 10.97 -9.54
C LYS A 131 7.91 10.56 -9.52
N PRO A 132 8.54 10.42 -10.70
CA PRO A 132 9.98 10.24 -10.78
C PRO A 132 10.73 11.31 -9.98
N GLY A 133 11.70 10.87 -9.18
CA GLY A 133 12.49 11.74 -8.30
C GLY A 133 12.00 11.82 -6.84
N ASP A 134 10.83 11.27 -6.50
CA ASP A 134 10.35 11.24 -5.11
C ASP A 134 11.14 10.29 -4.20
N PHE A 135 11.84 9.31 -4.77
CA PHE A 135 12.63 8.32 -4.05
C PHE A 135 14.09 8.33 -4.52
N ASP A 136 15.02 8.29 -3.56
CA ASP A 136 16.43 8.08 -3.84
C ASP A 136 16.70 6.59 -4.08
N TRP A 137 16.42 6.15 -5.31
CA TRP A 137 16.63 4.77 -5.74
C TRP A 137 18.07 4.31 -5.60
N LYS A 138 19.05 5.22 -5.73
CA LYS A 138 20.47 4.87 -5.59
C LYS A 138 20.77 4.43 -4.17
N THR A 139 20.25 5.15 -3.17
CA THR A 139 20.38 4.77 -1.77
C THR A 139 19.57 3.52 -1.45
N ILE A 140 18.31 3.44 -1.90
CA ILE A 140 17.42 2.29 -1.61
C ILE A 140 17.98 0.98 -2.18
N PHE A 141 18.48 0.99 -3.42
CA PHE A 141 19.08 -0.19 -4.06
C PHE A 141 20.56 -0.40 -3.73
N GLY A 142 21.21 0.55 -3.06
CA GLY A 142 22.67 0.57 -2.87
C GLY A 142 23.23 -0.64 -2.11
N ALA A 143 22.47 -1.16 -1.15
CA ALA A 143 22.83 -2.37 -0.39
C ALA A 143 22.23 -3.67 -0.98
N GLY A 144 21.64 -3.59 -2.18
CA GLY A 144 21.05 -4.71 -2.90
C GLY A 144 19.60 -5.00 -2.50
N THR A 145 18.79 -5.28 -3.52
CA THR A 145 17.40 -5.76 -3.42
C THR A 145 17.25 -6.97 -4.33
N LYS A 146 16.81 -8.12 -3.80
CA LYS A 146 16.68 -9.34 -4.62
C LYS A 146 15.52 -9.28 -5.61
N TRP A 147 14.42 -8.63 -5.21
CA TRP A 147 13.23 -8.51 -6.02
C TRP A 147 12.57 -7.14 -5.86
N PHE A 148 12.24 -6.50 -6.99
CA PHE A 148 11.45 -5.29 -7.02
C PHE A 148 10.07 -5.59 -7.63
N HIS A 149 9.02 -5.09 -6.99
CA HIS A 149 7.65 -5.32 -7.39
C HIS A 149 6.87 -4.02 -7.49
N SER A 150 6.09 -3.89 -8.55
CA SER A 150 5.05 -2.88 -8.70
C SER A 150 3.84 -3.53 -9.38
N GLY A 151 2.70 -2.86 -9.36
CA GLY A 151 1.44 -3.38 -9.87
C GLY A 151 0.77 -2.46 -10.88
N GLY A 152 -0.14 -3.04 -11.66
CA GLY A 152 -0.92 -2.31 -12.66
C GLY A 152 -1.87 -1.27 -12.04
N ILE A 153 -2.26 -1.42 -10.77
CA ILE A 153 -3.04 -0.40 -10.06
C ILE A 153 -2.20 0.85 -9.86
N PHE A 154 -0.98 0.72 -9.32
CA PHE A 154 -0.08 1.85 -9.17
C PHE A 154 0.20 2.54 -10.52
N ALA A 155 0.49 1.74 -11.55
CA ALA A 155 0.70 2.24 -12.91
C ALA A 155 -0.49 3.04 -13.48
N ALA A 156 -1.71 2.80 -13.00
CA ALA A 156 -2.93 3.41 -13.49
C ALA A 156 -3.46 4.58 -12.64
N LEU A 157 -2.77 4.99 -11.56
CA LEU A 157 -3.28 6.05 -10.68
C LEU A 157 -3.22 7.44 -11.30
N SER A 158 -2.17 7.73 -12.07
CA SER A 158 -1.98 9.02 -12.71
C SER A 158 -0.99 8.95 -13.87
N SER A 159 -0.84 10.06 -14.60
CA SER A 159 0.19 10.19 -15.64
C SER A 159 1.63 10.15 -15.11
N THR A 160 1.86 10.30 -13.80
CA THR A 160 3.20 10.29 -13.20
C THR A 160 3.54 8.98 -12.49
N THR A 161 2.60 8.04 -12.43
CA THR A 161 2.80 6.72 -11.82
C THR A 161 2.87 5.59 -12.84
N SER A 162 2.70 5.89 -14.13
CA SER A 162 2.81 4.97 -15.28
C SER A 162 4.23 4.79 -15.80
#